data_AF-A0A093UW21-F1
#
_entry.id   AF-A0A093UW21-F1
#
_cell.length_a   1.000
_cell.length_b   1.000
_cell.length_c   1.000
_cell.angle_alpha   90.00
_cell.angle_beta   90.00
_cell.angle_gamma   90.00
#
_symmetry.space_group_name_H-M   'P 1'
#
loop_
_entity.id
_entity.type
_entity.pdbx_description
1 polymer ?
#
loop_
_entity_poly.entity_id
_entity_poly.type
_entity_poly.pdbx_seq_one_letter_code
_entity_poly.pdbx_strand_id
1 'polypeptide(L)'
;MGQVPAITFPDGFTLYESSAICKYLARKYSFPLLPPDSDIETAALFDQAQCVEMSYFAEPAGKIAFEKFVKRFLGLIPNEAVISDALRSLEMFFDVAESLLHDREYMAGNDFTLVDIYYIPLIQRLFTCGYGDIIVSRKAVNAWWERCVNRPAIQRMWAADKEAAV
;
A
#
# COMPACT_ATOMS: atom_id res chain seq x y z
N MET A 1 -6.44 20.50 -2.99
CA MET A 1 -5.55 20.33 -1.83
C MET A 1 -4.05 20.36 -2.17
N GLY A 2 -3.64 20.70 -3.40
CA GLY A 2 -2.21 20.81 -3.75
C GLY A 2 -1.41 19.49 -3.62
N GLN A 3 -2.10 18.36 -3.50
CA GLN A 3 -1.54 17.02 -3.33
C GLN A 3 -1.63 16.24 -4.64
N VAL A 4 -0.71 15.30 -4.81
CA VAL A 4 -0.68 14.34 -5.91
C VAL A 4 -1.01 12.94 -5.37
N PRO A 5 -1.62 12.05 -6.17
CA PRO A 5 -1.91 12.19 -7.59
C PRO A 5 -3.28 12.83 -7.90
N ALA A 6 -3.37 13.43 -9.10
CA ALA A 6 -4.62 13.77 -9.77
C ALA A 6 -4.53 13.32 -11.24
N ILE A 7 -5.66 12.92 -11.82
CA ILE A 7 -5.77 12.52 -13.23
C ILE A 7 -6.87 13.35 -13.91
N THR A 8 -6.57 13.85 -15.11
CA THR A 8 -7.54 14.53 -15.98
C THR A 8 -7.62 13.76 -17.29
N PHE A 9 -8.84 13.39 -17.68
CA PHE A 9 -9.13 12.67 -18.91
C PHE A 9 -9.37 13.66 -20.07
N PRO A 10 -9.26 13.21 -21.34
CA PRO A 10 -9.47 14.08 -22.51
C PRO A 10 -10.85 14.75 -22.59
N ASP A 11 -11.86 14.17 -21.95
CA ASP A 11 -13.23 14.69 -21.85
C ASP A 11 -13.40 15.75 -20.75
N GLY A 12 -12.32 16.10 -20.04
CA GLY A 12 -12.31 17.06 -18.93
C GLY A 12 -12.67 16.47 -17.57
N PHE A 13 -13.02 15.17 -17.48
CA PHE A 13 -13.25 14.54 -16.18
C PHE A 13 -11.96 14.53 -15.37
N THR A 14 -12.02 15.02 -14.13
CA THR A 14 -10.86 15.11 -13.23
C THR A 14 -11.16 14.41 -11.91
N LEU A 15 -10.20 13.60 -11.45
CA LEU A 15 -10.28 12.83 -10.21
C LEU A 15 -8.96 12.94 -9.43
N TYR A 16 -9.06 13.02 -8.11
CA TYR A 16 -7.92 13.01 -7.18
C TYR A 16 -8.15 11.93 -6.11
N GLU A 17 -7.16 11.73 -5.24
CA GLU A 17 -7.00 10.57 -4.34
C GLU A 17 -6.60 9.29 -5.07
N SER A 18 -5.44 8.73 -4.69
CA SER A 18 -4.88 7.54 -5.33
C SER A 18 -5.85 6.36 -5.32
N SER A 19 -6.46 6.05 -4.17
CA SER A 19 -7.41 4.92 -4.05
C SER A 19 -8.67 5.13 -4.88
N ALA A 20 -9.17 6.37 -5.00
CA ALA A 20 -10.31 6.69 -5.85
C ALA A 20 -9.96 6.53 -7.34
N ILE A 21 -8.79 7.02 -7.75
CA ILE A 21 -8.25 6.85 -9.10
C ILE A 21 -8.09 5.36 -9.42
N CYS A 22 -7.48 4.58 -8.53
CA CYS A 22 -7.32 3.13 -8.71
C CYS A 22 -8.65 2.40 -8.86
N LYS A 23 -9.66 2.68 -8.01
CA LYS A 23 -11.00 2.11 -8.14
C LYS A 23 -11.65 2.49 -9.48
N TYR A 24 -11.55 3.76 -9.89
CA TYR A 24 -12.09 4.23 -11.16
C TYR A 24 -11.45 3.51 -12.35
N LEU A 25 -10.11 3.40 -12.37
CA LEU A 25 -9.39 2.72 -13.45
C LEU A 25 -9.71 1.22 -13.48
N ALA A 26 -9.78 0.56 -12.32
CA ALA A 26 -10.17 -0.85 -12.23
C ALA A 26 -11.56 -1.09 -12.81
N ARG A 27 -12.55 -0.25 -12.51
CA ARG A 27 -13.90 -0.34 -13.11
C ARG A 27 -13.89 -0.01 -14.60
N LYS A 28 -13.28 1.12 -14.99
CA LYS A 28 -13.27 1.63 -16.37
C LYS A 28 -12.67 0.64 -17.37
N TYR A 29 -11.64 -0.08 -16.96
CA TYR A 29 -10.94 -1.06 -17.80
C TYR A 29 -11.26 -2.51 -17.43
N SER A 30 -12.24 -2.73 -16.55
CA SER A 30 -12.67 -4.05 -16.09
C SER A 30 -11.51 -4.94 -15.60
N PHE A 31 -10.57 -4.34 -14.86
CA PHE A 31 -9.50 -5.11 -14.23
C PHE A 31 -10.07 -5.97 -13.09
N PRO A 32 -9.67 -7.25 -12.97
CA PRO A 32 -10.13 -8.14 -11.91
C PRO A 32 -9.40 -7.84 -10.58
N LEU A 33 -9.52 -6.60 -10.11
CA LEU A 33 -8.88 -6.09 -8.89
C LEU A 33 -9.90 -5.58 -7.87
N LEU A 34 -11.19 -5.66 -8.21
CA LEU A 34 -12.33 -5.34 -7.38
C LEU A 34 -13.30 -6.51 -7.41
N PRO A 35 -13.98 -6.79 -6.29
CA PRO A 35 -15.09 -7.74 -6.30
C PRO A 35 -16.21 -7.25 -7.24
N PRO A 36 -16.98 -8.17 -7.84
CA PRO A 36 -18.17 -7.81 -8.59
C PRO A 36 -19.17 -7.07 -7.69
N ASP A 37 -19.80 -6.01 -8.19
CA ASP A 37 -20.80 -5.26 -7.41
C ASP A 37 -22.03 -6.12 -7.04
N SER A 38 -22.22 -7.28 -7.67
CA SER A 38 -23.27 -8.26 -7.34
C SER A 38 -22.95 -9.14 -6.13
N ASP A 39 -21.68 -9.26 -5.74
CA ASP A 39 -21.24 -10.04 -4.58
C ASP A 39 -21.02 -9.10 -3.40
N ILE A 40 -22.10 -8.88 -2.63
CA ILE A 40 -22.14 -7.86 -1.59
C ILE A 40 -21.23 -8.19 -0.40
N GLU A 41 -21.07 -9.48 -0.08
CA GLU A 41 -20.22 -9.93 1.01
C GLU A 41 -18.74 -9.73 0.68
N THR A 42 -18.30 -10.14 -0.52
CA THR A 42 -16.91 -9.92 -0.95
C THR A 42 -16.60 -8.43 -1.12
N ALA A 43 -17.57 -7.63 -1.60
CA ALA A 43 -17.46 -6.18 -1.64
C ALA A 43 -17.28 -5.56 -0.24
N ALA A 44 -18.06 -6.01 0.75
CA ALA A 44 -17.93 -5.53 2.12
C ALA A 44 -16.57 -5.90 2.75
N LEU A 45 -16.06 -7.11 2.49
CA LEU A 45 -14.73 -7.54 2.96
C LEU A 45 -13.60 -6.73 2.30
N PHE A 46 -13.72 -6.43 1.01
CA PHE A 46 -12.78 -5.53 0.32
C PHE A 46 -12.78 -4.13 0.97
N ASP A 47 -13.95 -3.55 1.20
CA ASP A 47 -14.04 -2.21 1.80
C ASP A 47 -13.55 -2.20 3.24
N GLN A 48 -13.83 -3.25 4.02
CA GLN A 48 -13.24 -3.44 5.35
C GLN A 48 -11.71 -3.45 5.29
N ALA A 49 -11.14 -4.26 4.40
CA ALA A 49 -9.70 -4.39 4.26
C ALA A 49 -9.04 -3.09 3.79
N GLN A 50 -9.70 -2.32 2.93
CA GLN A 50 -9.24 -0.98 2.53
C GLN A 50 -9.27 0.01 3.70
N CYS A 51 -10.34 0.03 4.49
CA CYS A 51 -10.40 0.88 5.69
C CYS A 51 -9.29 0.51 6.68
N VAL A 52 -9.03 -0.79 6.85
CA VAL A 52 -7.96 -1.27 7.72
C VAL A 52 -6.59 -0.83 7.22
N GLU A 53 -6.33 -0.97 5.92
CA GLU A 53 -5.08 -0.49 5.28
C GLU A 53 -4.86 0.99 5.58
N MET A 54 -5.87 1.82 5.27
CA MET A 54 -5.78 3.26 5.39
C MET A 54 -5.57 3.71 6.85
N SER A 55 -6.33 3.14 7.79
CA SER A 55 -6.33 3.56 9.19
C SER A 55 -5.18 2.99 10.02
N TYR A 56 -4.76 1.74 9.75
CA TYR A 56 -3.82 1.05 10.64
C TYR A 56 -2.44 0.80 10.01
N PHE A 57 -2.31 0.91 8.69
CA PHE A 57 -1.03 0.76 8.01
C PHE A 57 -0.55 2.06 7.35
N ALA A 58 -1.36 2.66 6.48
CA ALA A 58 -0.93 3.78 5.64
C ALA A 58 -0.54 5.01 6.47
N GLU A 59 -1.32 5.32 7.51
CA GLU A 59 -1.03 6.45 8.41
C GLU A 59 0.33 6.31 9.11
N PRO A 60 0.63 5.24 9.88
CA PRO A 60 1.93 5.11 10.53
C PRO A 60 3.10 4.92 9.53
N ALA A 61 2.91 4.17 8.44
CA ALA A 61 3.96 4.04 7.42
C ALA A 61 4.27 5.38 6.74
N GLY A 62 3.24 6.20 6.49
CA GLY A 62 3.37 7.57 5.98
C GLY A 62 4.15 8.48 6.92
N LYS A 63 3.96 8.37 8.24
CA LYS A 63 4.74 9.12 9.24
C LYS A 63 6.23 8.77 9.16
N ILE A 64 6.58 7.49 9.10
CA ILE A 64 7.99 7.06 8.95
C ILE A 64 8.56 7.57 7.62
N ALA A 65 7.81 7.44 6.52
CA ALA A 65 8.22 7.94 5.21
C ALA A 65 8.47 9.46 5.23
N PHE A 66 7.60 10.23 5.89
CA PHE A 66 7.79 11.67 6.02
C PHE A 66 9.05 12.00 6.83
N GLU A 67 9.21 11.37 8.00
CA GLU A 67 10.30 11.64 8.92
C GLU A 67 11.68 11.22 8.39
N LYS A 68 11.80 10.03 7.79
CA LYS A 68 13.10 9.49 7.34
C LYS A 68 13.42 9.79 5.89
N PHE A 69 12.42 9.93 5.02
CA PHE A 69 12.65 10.16 3.59
C PHE A 69 12.38 11.61 3.22
N VAL A 70 11.16 12.12 3.42
CA VAL A 70 10.79 13.46 2.92
C VAL A 70 11.63 14.55 3.60
N LYS A 71 11.75 14.52 4.94
CA LYS A 71 12.56 15.50 5.68
C LYS A 71 14.03 15.53 5.23
N ARG A 72 14.60 14.38 4.85
CA ARG A 72 15.96 14.33 4.30
C ARG A 72 16.11 15.19 3.04
N PHE A 73 15.14 15.14 2.13
CA PHE A 73 15.14 15.98 0.92
C PHE A 73 14.85 17.46 1.22
N LEU A 74 14.16 17.75 2.32
CA LEU A 74 13.86 19.12 2.76
C LEU A 74 14.95 19.71 3.68
N GLY A 75 16.01 18.96 4.01
CA GLY A 75 17.04 19.39 4.96
C GLY A 75 16.54 19.51 6.41
N LEU A 76 15.45 18.83 6.75
CA LEU A 76 14.85 18.82 8.08
C LEU A 76 15.34 17.63 8.90
N ILE A 77 15.34 17.78 10.23
CA ILE A 77 15.78 16.75 11.17
C ILE A 77 14.60 15.80 11.48
N PRO A 78 14.80 14.46 11.38
CA PRO A 78 13.79 13.49 11.80
C PRO A 78 13.45 13.58 13.29
N ASN A 79 12.18 13.37 13.63
CA ASN A 79 11.72 13.22 15.01
C ASN A 79 11.65 11.74 15.36
N GLU A 80 12.64 11.26 16.13
CA GLU A 80 12.76 9.86 16.49
C GLU A 80 11.61 9.34 17.38
N ALA A 81 10.94 10.21 18.15
CA ALA A 81 9.77 9.80 18.93
C ALA A 81 8.58 9.44 18.02
N VAL A 82 8.33 10.27 16.99
CA VAL A 82 7.28 10.01 15.98
C VAL A 82 7.57 8.72 15.22
N ILE A 83 8.84 8.49 14.87
CA ILE A 83 9.27 7.28 14.18
C ILE A 83 9.05 6.05 15.06
N SER A 84 9.46 6.10 16.33
CA SER A 84 9.33 4.99 17.28
C SER A 84 7.87 4.61 17.52
N ASP A 85 6.99 5.59 17.73
CA ASP A 85 5.57 5.34 17.92
C ASP A 85 4.90 4.79 16.65
N ALA A 86 5.25 5.31 15.47
CA ALA A 86 4.75 4.79 14.20
C ALA A 86 5.25 3.35 13.94
N LEU A 87 6.50 3.05 14.28
CA LEU A 87 7.06 1.70 14.13
C LEU A 87 6.33 0.70 15.02
N ARG A 88 6.07 1.06 16.29
CA ARG A 88 5.28 0.21 17.21
C ARG A 88 3.89 -0.10 16.65
N SER A 89 3.23 0.90 16.08
CA SER A 89 1.92 0.70 15.42
C SER A 89 2.01 -0.26 14.23
N LEU A 90 3.06 -0.16 13.42
CA LEU A 90 3.28 -1.09 12.30
C LEU A 90 3.60 -2.51 12.76
N GLU A 91 4.39 -2.67 13.82
CA GLU A 91 4.68 -3.98 14.39
C GLU A 91 3.38 -4.67 14.84
N MET A 92 2.52 -3.97 15.59
CA MET A 92 1.21 -4.49 16.00
C MET A 92 0.32 -4.81 14.80
N PHE A 93 0.30 -3.95 13.77
CA PHE A 93 -0.46 -4.19 12.55
C PHE A 93 0.02 -5.48 11.86
N PHE A 94 1.33 -5.65 11.69
CA PHE A 94 1.88 -6.82 11.00
C PHE A 94 1.80 -8.10 11.83
N ASP A 95 1.74 -8.02 13.17
CA ASP A 95 1.45 -9.19 14.02
C ASP A 95 0.02 -9.72 13.77
N VAL A 96 -0.95 -8.81 13.64
CA VAL A 96 -2.32 -9.19 13.25
C VAL A 96 -2.35 -9.71 11.81
N ALA A 97 -1.65 -9.04 10.89
CA ALA A 97 -1.59 -9.47 9.49
C ALA A 97 -0.96 -10.86 9.34
N GLU A 98 0.09 -11.19 10.12
CA GLU A 98 0.71 -12.51 10.15
C GLU A 98 -0.30 -13.59 10.51
N SER A 99 -1.11 -13.37 11.56
CA SER A 99 -2.17 -14.29 11.94
C SER A 99 -3.20 -14.45 10.82
N LEU A 100 -3.64 -13.35 10.22
CA LEU A 100 -4.67 -13.40 9.17
C LEU A 100 -4.18 -14.14 7.92
N LEU A 101 -2.93 -13.90 7.50
CA LEU A 101 -2.33 -14.48 6.29
C LEU A 101 -1.95 -15.97 6.44
N HIS A 102 -2.16 -16.57 7.61
CA HIS A 102 -2.16 -18.02 7.75
C HIS A 102 -3.40 -18.69 7.13
N ASP A 103 -4.54 -18.00 7.16
CA ASP A 103 -5.84 -18.53 6.72
C ASP A 103 -6.28 -18.02 5.34
N ARG A 104 -5.56 -17.03 4.79
CA ARG A 104 -5.88 -16.42 3.48
C ARG A 104 -4.64 -15.99 2.71
N GLU A 105 -4.75 -15.90 1.39
CA GLU A 105 -3.61 -15.56 0.54
C GLU A 105 -3.30 -14.05 0.46
N TYR A 106 -4.29 -13.18 0.66
CA TYR A 106 -4.21 -11.73 0.43
C TYR A 106 -4.97 -10.95 1.51
N MET A 107 -4.74 -9.63 1.56
CA MET A 107 -5.25 -8.79 2.66
C MET A 107 -6.78 -8.65 2.68
N ALA A 108 -7.44 -8.85 1.53
CA ALA A 108 -8.90 -8.82 1.41
C ALA A 108 -9.55 -10.23 1.32
N GLY A 109 -8.76 -11.30 1.32
CA GLY A 109 -9.27 -12.67 1.10
C GLY A 109 -8.28 -13.54 0.33
N ASN A 110 -8.77 -14.38 -0.58
CA ASN A 110 -7.94 -15.30 -1.36
C ASN A 110 -7.61 -14.79 -2.77
N ASP A 111 -8.21 -13.68 -3.20
CA ASP A 111 -7.91 -13.06 -4.47
C ASP A 111 -7.05 -11.81 -4.27
N PHE A 112 -6.13 -11.59 -5.22
CA PHE A 112 -5.33 -10.37 -5.28
C PHE A 112 -6.20 -9.19 -5.72
N THR A 113 -6.25 -8.13 -4.92
CA THR A 113 -7.11 -6.97 -5.18
C THR A 113 -6.33 -5.66 -5.15
N LEU A 114 -7.02 -4.54 -5.38
CA LEU A 114 -6.43 -3.22 -5.15
C LEU A 114 -5.92 -3.02 -3.72
N VAL A 115 -6.51 -3.70 -2.72
CA VAL A 115 -6.06 -3.57 -1.32
C VAL A 115 -4.60 -3.98 -1.20
N ASP A 116 -4.20 -5.09 -1.79
CA ASP A 116 -2.80 -5.55 -1.77
C ASP A 116 -1.84 -4.60 -2.47
N ILE A 117 -2.31 -3.93 -3.53
CA ILE A 117 -1.54 -2.93 -4.27
C ILE A 117 -1.25 -1.70 -3.41
N TYR A 118 -2.19 -1.27 -2.57
CA TYR A 118 -2.05 -0.06 -1.76
C TYR A 118 -0.88 -0.13 -0.77
N TYR A 119 -0.55 -1.33 -0.27
CA TYR A 119 0.58 -1.52 0.64
C TYR A 119 1.94 -1.32 -0.05
N ILE A 120 2.05 -1.62 -1.35
CA ILE A 120 3.34 -1.78 -2.03
C ILE A 120 4.24 -0.55 -1.94
N PRO A 121 3.79 0.68 -2.25
CA PRO A 121 4.65 1.85 -2.25
C PRO A 121 5.20 2.17 -0.86
N LEU A 122 4.36 2.03 0.17
CA LEU A 122 4.74 2.34 1.55
C LEU A 122 5.63 1.24 2.16
N ILE A 123 5.39 -0.03 1.84
CA ILE A 123 6.31 -1.12 2.23
C ILE A 123 7.68 -0.93 1.58
N GLN A 124 7.73 -0.63 0.28
CA GLN A 124 9.00 -0.33 -0.40
C GLN A 124 9.73 0.85 0.25
N ARG A 125 8.98 1.87 0.67
CA ARG A 125 9.55 3.00 1.42
C ARG A 125 10.09 2.59 2.79
N LEU A 126 9.42 1.68 3.50
CA LEU A 126 9.92 1.13 4.76
C LEU A 126 11.25 0.39 4.57
N PHE A 127 11.39 -0.43 3.51
CA PHE A 127 12.68 -1.03 3.14
C PHE A 127 13.77 0.03 2.92
N THR A 128 13.44 1.10 2.18
CA THR A 128 14.37 2.20 1.91
C THR A 128 14.78 2.95 3.19
N CYS A 129 13.87 3.04 4.15
CA CYS A 129 14.10 3.68 5.45
C CYS A 129 14.80 2.76 6.49
N GLY A 130 15.14 1.51 6.12
CA GLY A 130 15.80 0.56 7.01
C GLY A 130 14.85 -0.24 7.93
N TYR A 131 13.56 -0.26 7.63
CA TYR A 131 12.53 -0.98 8.41
C TYR A 131 11.94 -2.18 7.67
N GLY A 132 12.68 -2.76 6.71
CA GLY A 132 12.24 -3.96 5.98
C GLY A 132 12.06 -5.19 6.89
N ASP A 133 12.74 -5.23 8.03
CA ASP A 133 12.71 -6.35 8.97
C ASP A 133 11.31 -6.64 9.51
N ILE A 134 10.44 -5.63 9.61
CA ILE A 134 9.05 -5.84 10.05
C ILE A 134 8.24 -6.70 9.06
N ILE A 135 8.68 -6.78 7.80
CA ILE A 135 8.07 -7.64 6.79
C ILE A 135 8.77 -9.00 6.79
N VAL A 136 10.10 -9.01 6.63
CA VAL A 136 10.85 -10.25 6.37
C VAL A 136 10.95 -11.19 7.57
N SER A 137 10.78 -10.68 8.80
CA SER A 137 10.78 -11.50 10.03
C SER A 137 9.48 -12.28 10.26
N ARG A 138 8.40 -11.92 9.56
CA ARG A 138 7.07 -12.53 9.67
C ARG A 138 6.82 -13.43 8.47
N LYS A 139 6.62 -14.72 8.68
CA LYS A 139 6.69 -15.72 7.61
C LYS A 139 5.54 -15.58 6.61
N ALA A 140 4.30 -15.47 7.10
CA ALA A 140 3.11 -15.34 6.26
C ALA A 140 3.06 -13.97 5.56
N VAL A 141 3.40 -12.90 6.28
CA VAL A 141 3.55 -11.54 5.73
C VAL A 141 4.63 -11.49 4.66
N ASN A 142 5.82 -12.05 4.90
CA ASN A 142 6.88 -12.08 3.90
C ASN A 142 6.46 -12.89 2.65
N ALA A 143 5.78 -14.03 2.84
CA ALA A 143 5.27 -14.80 1.71
C ALA A 143 4.21 -14.03 0.90
N TRP A 144 3.32 -13.29 1.56
CA TRP A 144 2.36 -12.39 0.91
C TRP A 144 3.05 -11.25 0.16
N TRP A 145 4.05 -10.62 0.78
CA TRP A 145 4.85 -9.58 0.16
C TRP A 145 5.51 -10.08 -1.12
N GLU A 146 6.19 -11.22 -1.05
CA GLU A 146 6.82 -11.89 -2.20
C GLU A 146 5.79 -12.21 -3.31
N ARG A 147 4.60 -12.71 -2.97
CA ARG A 147 3.53 -12.93 -3.97
C ARG A 147 3.12 -11.64 -4.67
N CYS A 148 2.95 -10.55 -3.91
CA CYS A 148 2.52 -9.26 -4.46
C CYS A 148 3.57 -8.67 -5.39
N VAL A 149 4.83 -8.68 -4.98
CA VAL A 149 5.88 -7.98 -5.70
C VAL A 149 6.40 -8.74 -6.91
N ASN A 150 6.34 -10.06 -6.90
CA ASN A 150 6.73 -10.87 -8.06
C ASN A 150 5.73 -10.80 -9.22
N ARG A 151 4.63 -10.04 -9.09
CA ARG A 151 3.70 -9.81 -10.19
C ARG A 151 4.36 -8.99 -11.32
N PRO A 152 4.22 -9.36 -12.60
CA PRO A 152 4.89 -8.69 -13.71
C PRO A 152 4.63 -7.18 -13.82
N ALA A 153 3.43 -6.71 -13.45
CA ALA A 153 3.12 -5.30 -13.46
C ALA A 153 3.92 -4.51 -12.42
N ILE A 154 4.11 -5.07 -11.22
CA ILE A 154 4.89 -4.45 -10.14
C ILE A 154 6.37 -4.45 -10.49
N GLN A 155 6.89 -5.56 -11.03
CA GLN A 155 8.28 -5.62 -11.51
C GLN A 155 8.57 -4.59 -12.61
N ARG A 156 7.64 -4.39 -13.55
CA ARG A 156 7.77 -3.35 -14.59
C ARG A 156 7.74 -1.93 -14.00
N MET A 157 6.84 -1.68 -13.05
CA MET A 157 6.79 -0.40 -12.34
C MET A 157 8.12 -0.10 -11.66
N TRP A 158 8.68 -1.08 -10.93
CA TRP A 158 9.96 -0.92 -10.26
C TRP A 158 11.16 -0.74 -11.20
N ALA A 159 11.15 -1.40 -12.35
CA ALA A 159 12.15 -1.16 -13.37
C ALA A 159 12.10 0.29 -13.87
N ALA A 160 10.89 0.80 -14.16
CA ALA A 160 10.69 2.18 -14.58
C ALA A 160 11.10 3.21 -13.50
N ASP A 161 10.77 2.95 -12.23
CA ASP A 161 11.17 3.82 -11.11
C ASP A 161 12.70 3.88 -10.96
N LYS A 162 13.39 2.75 -11.16
CA LYS A 162 14.86 2.70 -11.13
C LYS A 162 15.46 3.50 -12.29
N GLU A 163 14.89 3.41 -13.49
CA GLU A 163 15.36 4.18 -14.64
C GLU A 163 15.15 5.69 -14.46
N ALA A 164 14.04 6.11 -13.83
CA ALA A 164 13.75 7.52 -13.58
C ALA A 164 14.55 8.14 -12.42
N ALA A 165 15.16 7.33 -11.56
CA ALA A 165 15.97 7.77 -10.43
C ALA A 165 17.47 7.98 -10.77
N VAL A 166 17.87 7.70 -12.02
CA VAL A 166 19.22 7.90 -12.57
C VAL A 166 19.37 9.29 -13.18
#